data_AF-T0PW98-F1
#
_entry.id   AF-T0PW98-F1
#
_cell.length_a   1.000
_cell.length_b   1.000
_cell.length_c   1.000
_cell.angle_alpha   90.00
_cell.angle_beta   90.00
_cell.angle_gamma   90.00
#
_symmetry.space_group_name_H-M   'P 1'
#
loop_
_entity.id
_entity.type
_entity.pdbx_description
1 polymer ?
#
loop_
_entity_poly.entity_id
_entity_poly.type
_entity_poly.pdbx_seq_one_letter_code
_entity_poly.pdbx_strand_id
1 'polypeptide(L)'
;MAITTGEGLREAMGAEAIAPGVILQGQLIRKRAVSKGLLFGDIELADKELVQMMAHSGEAPWTKATIVQLNWDLHIGDIIQVTGEARREASNGDRILVAIQSYSVVASWDVLHPGAPFEYGASSHIVPAPLATKQSYDNMIQLAGQNACKFYFSNATCDRGDGCHFYHGPIDKYAELRAEWLEKRAAQKRALAMVDGDPNDPHSKALKSHRAALFTEWLVATFGASTLGAGTGVLDVAGGKGDISFELVCKRDLPATLIDPRVVKQRKAHLKYMAAHQKAKWSHILAELNDALVVTHASLFRDCAALVGMHPDEATEPIVDMALRLNKPFAVVPCCVMSRLFPNRECNNGKVATYDEFVAYLKAKDPRIHSTFLPFAGKNQVVYMLP
;
A
#
# COMPACT_ATOMS: atom_id res chain seq x y z
N MET A 1 24.68 -28.60 12.26
CA MET A 1 24.65 -28.05 10.89
C MET A 1 23.21 -27.72 10.56
N ALA A 2 22.96 -26.70 9.74
CA ALA A 2 21.61 -26.42 9.26
C ALA A 2 21.18 -27.51 8.27
N ILE A 3 19.97 -28.01 8.43
CA ILE A 3 19.29 -28.90 7.50
C ILE A 3 18.84 -28.06 6.31
N THR A 4 19.19 -28.48 5.10
CA THR A 4 18.88 -27.74 3.86
C THR A 4 18.07 -28.55 2.86
N THR A 5 17.74 -29.81 3.17
CA THR A 5 16.97 -30.72 2.32
C THR A 5 15.83 -31.34 3.12
N GLY A 6 14.73 -31.67 2.44
CA GLY A 6 13.59 -32.35 3.04
C GLY A 6 13.92 -33.77 3.47
N GLU A 7 14.81 -34.46 2.75
CA GLU A 7 15.37 -35.74 3.17
C GLU A 7 16.10 -35.62 4.52
N GLY A 8 17.01 -34.66 4.65
CA GLY A 8 17.72 -34.41 5.92
C GLY A 8 16.78 -34.01 7.06
N LEU A 9 15.67 -33.34 6.75
CA LEU A 9 14.65 -33.02 7.75
C LEU A 9 13.90 -34.26 8.21
N ARG A 10 13.50 -35.14 7.28
CA ARG A 10 12.86 -36.42 7.61
C ARG A 10 13.79 -37.34 8.40
N GLU A 11 15.08 -37.39 8.06
CA GLU A 11 16.08 -38.13 8.83
C GLU A 11 16.22 -37.59 10.25
N ALA A 12 16.27 -36.27 10.41
CA ALA A 12 16.33 -35.62 11.72
C ALA A 12 15.07 -35.88 12.56
N MET A 13 13.90 -36.04 11.91
CA MET A 13 12.66 -36.41 12.59
C MET A 13 12.55 -37.91 12.90
N GLY A 14 13.22 -38.76 12.13
CA GLY A 14 13.10 -40.20 12.23
C GLY A 14 11.66 -40.70 12.09
N ALA A 15 11.32 -41.73 12.86
CA ALA A 15 9.98 -42.29 12.94
C ALA A 15 9.03 -41.50 13.88
N GLU A 16 9.54 -40.48 14.57
CA GLU A 16 8.75 -39.67 15.48
C GLU A 16 7.95 -38.61 14.72
N ALA A 17 6.79 -38.25 15.28
CA ALA A 17 5.93 -37.21 14.71
C ALA A 17 6.45 -35.79 14.98
N ILE A 18 7.40 -35.64 15.91
CA ILE A 18 7.91 -34.36 16.40
C ILE A 18 9.43 -34.44 16.55
N ALA A 19 10.16 -33.38 16.16
CA ALA A 19 11.59 -33.25 16.39
C ALA A 19 11.93 -31.84 16.93
N PRO A 20 12.34 -31.71 18.20
CA PRO A 20 12.69 -30.43 18.79
C PRO A 20 14.09 -29.97 18.34
N GLY A 21 14.29 -28.65 18.29
CA GLY A 21 15.60 -28.03 18.08
C GLY A 21 16.19 -28.20 16.68
N VAL A 22 15.35 -28.47 15.67
CA VAL A 22 15.81 -28.52 14.28
C VAL A 22 16.30 -27.14 13.84
N ILE A 23 17.46 -27.10 13.18
CA ILE A 23 17.97 -25.90 12.53
C ILE A 23 17.76 -26.09 11.03
N LEU A 24 16.87 -25.31 10.43
CA LEU A 24 16.47 -25.41 9.04
C LEU A 24 16.92 -24.16 8.28
N GLN A 25 17.51 -24.33 7.10
CA GLN A 25 17.87 -23.22 6.22
C GLN A 25 17.27 -23.41 4.83
N GLY A 26 16.66 -22.37 4.29
CA GLY A 26 16.10 -22.38 2.95
C GLY A 26 15.61 -21.00 2.51
N GLN A 27 15.00 -20.93 1.34
CA GLN A 27 14.49 -19.68 0.78
C GLN A 27 13.03 -19.44 1.21
N LEU A 28 12.73 -18.28 1.77
CA LEU A 28 11.37 -17.91 2.16
C LEU A 28 10.54 -17.52 0.93
N ILE A 29 9.73 -18.45 0.41
CA ILE A 29 9.00 -18.23 -0.84
C ILE A 29 7.60 -17.63 -0.64
N ARG A 30 7.01 -17.82 0.55
CA ARG A 30 5.70 -17.27 0.92
C ARG A 30 5.72 -16.86 2.38
N LYS A 31 5.03 -15.77 2.71
CA LYS A 31 4.87 -15.27 4.09
C LYS A 31 3.44 -14.76 4.28
N ARG A 32 2.80 -15.15 5.38
CA ARG A 32 1.39 -14.87 5.69
C ARG A 32 1.27 -14.46 7.17
N ALA A 33 1.05 -13.19 7.44
CA ALA A 33 0.68 -12.72 8.78
C ALA A 33 -0.84 -12.84 8.94
N VAL A 34 -1.28 -13.81 9.76
CA VAL A 34 -2.72 -14.08 9.97
C VAL A 34 -3.30 -13.13 11.02
N SER A 35 -2.51 -12.76 12.02
CA SER A 35 -2.86 -11.73 13.01
C SER A 35 -1.59 -11.08 13.58
N LYS A 36 -1.74 -10.12 14.50
CA LYS A 36 -0.61 -9.55 15.28
C LYS A 36 0.12 -10.60 16.15
N GLY A 37 -0.44 -11.79 16.34
CA GLY A 37 0.14 -12.86 17.16
C GLY A 37 0.38 -14.19 16.41
N LEU A 38 0.26 -14.21 15.08
CA LEU A 38 0.42 -15.44 14.29
C LEU A 38 0.97 -15.13 12.89
N LEU A 39 2.10 -15.75 12.56
CA LEU A 39 2.77 -15.67 11.27
C LEU A 39 3.08 -17.06 10.75
N PHE A 40 2.82 -17.29 9.46
CA PHE A 40 3.25 -18.46 8.71
C PHE A 40 4.19 -18.07 7.58
N GLY A 41 5.04 -19.00 7.16
CA GLY A 41 5.75 -18.93 5.90
C GLY A 41 5.97 -20.30 5.28
N ASP A 42 6.30 -20.33 4.00
CA ASP A 42 6.73 -21.55 3.31
C ASP A 42 8.20 -21.36 2.92
N ILE A 43 9.04 -22.28 3.35
CA ILE A 43 10.49 -22.32 3.11
C ILE A 43 10.75 -23.38 2.04
N GLU A 44 11.32 -22.96 0.91
CA GLU A 44 11.83 -23.88 -0.11
C GLU A 44 13.25 -24.32 0.25
N LEU A 45 13.44 -25.63 0.33
CA LEU A 45 14.71 -26.27 0.59
C LEU A 45 15.52 -26.48 -0.70
N ALA A 46 16.79 -26.88 -0.57
CA ALA A 46 17.70 -27.04 -1.68
C ALA A 46 17.23 -28.11 -2.70
N ASP A 47 16.50 -29.12 -2.23
CA ASP A 47 15.87 -30.18 -3.01
C ASP A 47 14.46 -29.81 -3.52
N LYS A 48 14.07 -28.54 -3.42
CA LYS A 48 12.78 -27.99 -3.85
C LYS A 48 11.57 -28.45 -3.04
N GLU A 49 11.80 -29.14 -1.93
CA GLU A 49 10.73 -29.41 -0.98
C GLU A 49 10.30 -28.17 -0.21
N LEU A 50 9.02 -28.11 0.16
CA LEU A 50 8.44 -27.02 0.92
C LEU A 50 8.16 -27.43 2.35
N VAL A 51 8.68 -26.63 3.27
CA VAL A 51 8.42 -26.77 4.71
C VAL A 51 7.70 -25.53 5.21
N GLN A 52 6.63 -25.73 5.96
CA GLN A 52 5.91 -24.61 6.54
C GLN A 52 6.60 -24.18 7.84
N MET A 53 6.75 -22.88 8.07
CA MET A 53 7.15 -22.32 9.36
C MET A 53 5.98 -21.61 10.04
N MET A 54 5.95 -21.62 11.37
CA MET A 54 4.96 -20.91 12.18
C MET A 54 5.61 -20.22 13.39
N ALA A 55 5.24 -18.97 13.62
CA ALA A 55 5.48 -18.25 14.88
C ALA A 55 4.14 -17.82 15.49
N HIS A 56 3.89 -18.19 16.73
CA HIS A 56 2.63 -17.92 17.44
C HIS A 56 2.89 -17.36 18.83
N SER A 57 2.21 -16.28 19.22
CA SER A 57 2.48 -15.58 20.50
C SER A 57 2.06 -16.36 21.76
N GLY A 58 1.42 -17.52 21.57
CA GLY A 58 1.16 -18.49 22.65
C GLY A 58 2.27 -19.54 22.81
N GLU A 59 3.29 -19.53 21.94
CA GLU A 59 4.46 -20.41 22.02
C GLU A 59 5.71 -19.55 22.32
N ALA A 60 6.48 -19.91 23.34
CA ALA A 60 7.72 -19.22 23.66
C ALA A 60 8.74 -19.37 22.50
N PRO A 61 9.53 -18.33 22.17
CA PRO A 61 9.71 -17.06 22.89
C PRO A 61 8.84 -15.90 22.35
N TRP A 62 7.76 -16.18 21.62
CA TRP A 62 7.05 -15.14 20.88
C TRP A 62 6.04 -14.36 21.71
N THR A 63 6.09 -13.03 21.58
CA THR A 63 5.03 -12.10 21.98
C THR A 63 4.38 -11.48 20.73
N LYS A 64 3.24 -10.80 20.88
CA LYS A 64 2.64 -10.04 19.76
C LYS A 64 3.62 -9.00 19.19
N ALA A 65 4.39 -8.34 20.04
CA ALA A 65 5.37 -7.33 19.63
C ALA A 65 6.51 -7.95 18.81
N THR A 66 7.06 -9.09 19.27
CA THR A 66 8.16 -9.76 18.58
C THR A 66 7.71 -10.47 17.29
N ILE A 67 6.44 -10.90 17.19
CA ILE A 67 5.88 -11.41 15.92
C ILE A 67 5.69 -10.29 14.91
N VAL A 68 5.23 -9.12 15.36
CA VAL A 68 5.19 -7.94 14.49
C VAL A 68 6.60 -7.67 13.99
N GLN A 69 7.61 -7.61 14.86
CA GLN A 69 9.01 -7.40 14.47
C GLN A 69 9.55 -8.49 13.52
N LEU A 70 9.32 -9.77 13.80
CA LEU A 70 9.65 -10.89 12.90
C LEU A 70 9.07 -10.68 11.50
N ASN A 71 7.81 -10.25 11.41
CA ASN A 71 7.18 -9.95 10.13
C ASN A 71 7.84 -8.76 9.40
N TRP A 72 8.44 -7.82 10.12
CA TRP A 72 9.22 -6.74 9.53
C TRP A 72 10.59 -7.20 9.05
N ASP A 73 11.26 -8.07 9.81
CA ASP A 73 12.64 -8.48 9.53
C ASP A 73 12.74 -9.42 8.33
N LEU A 74 11.81 -10.38 8.20
CA LEU A 74 11.85 -11.38 7.14
C LEU A 74 11.19 -10.91 5.86
N HIS A 75 11.85 -11.03 4.71
CA HIS A 75 11.29 -10.71 3.40
C HIS A 75 11.14 -11.94 2.51
N ILE A 76 10.15 -11.91 1.63
CA ILE A 76 9.98 -12.98 0.63
C ILE A 76 11.19 -12.93 -0.31
N GLY A 77 11.77 -14.09 -0.57
CA GLY A 77 12.99 -14.29 -1.34
C GLY A 77 14.25 -14.45 -0.50
N ASP A 78 14.23 -14.03 0.77
CA ASP A 78 15.38 -14.14 1.67
C ASP A 78 15.79 -15.60 1.88
N ILE A 79 17.09 -15.84 1.98
CA ILE A 79 17.62 -17.09 2.54
C ILE A 79 17.61 -16.92 4.05
N ILE A 80 16.82 -17.74 4.73
CA ILE A 80 16.61 -17.67 6.16
C ILE A 80 17.08 -18.96 6.82
N GLN A 81 17.56 -18.84 8.05
CA GLN A 81 17.78 -19.96 8.94
C GLN A 81 16.83 -19.81 10.12
N VAL A 82 16.11 -20.89 10.44
CA VAL A 82 15.19 -20.93 11.58
C VAL A 82 15.54 -22.09 12.48
N THR A 83 15.41 -21.90 13.79
CA THR A 83 15.50 -22.98 14.76
C THR A 83 14.12 -23.19 15.37
N GLY A 84 13.68 -24.43 15.50
CA GLY A 84 12.35 -24.71 16.03
C GLY A 84 12.06 -26.18 16.25
N GLU A 85 10.78 -26.48 16.50
CA GLU A 85 10.27 -27.84 16.60
C GLU A 85 9.56 -28.23 15.31
N ALA A 86 10.04 -29.27 14.63
CA ALA A 86 9.36 -29.84 13.46
C ALA A 86 8.24 -30.78 13.90
N ARG A 87 7.08 -30.71 13.25
CA ARG A 87 5.88 -31.52 13.50
C ARG A 87 5.34 -32.04 12.17
N ARG A 88 4.91 -33.31 12.11
CA ARG A 88 4.16 -33.84 10.95
C ARG A 88 2.66 -33.55 11.12
N GLU A 89 2.06 -32.90 10.12
CA GLU A 89 0.61 -32.70 10.08
C GLU A 89 -0.09 -33.80 9.27
N ALA A 90 -0.69 -34.78 9.97
CA ALA A 90 -1.41 -35.89 9.36
C ALA A 90 -2.65 -35.46 8.55
N SER A 91 -3.28 -34.34 8.91
CA SER A 91 -4.51 -33.84 8.27
C SER A 91 -4.30 -33.16 6.92
N ASN A 92 -3.06 -32.91 6.51
CA ASN A 92 -2.75 -32.06 5.36
C ASN A 92 -1.71 -32.65 4.40
N GLY A 93 -1.73 -33.97 4.21
CA GLY A 93 -0.88 -34.66 3.23
C GLY A 93 0.57 -34.84 3.66
N ASP A 94 0.81 -35.13 4.95
CA ASP A 94 2.14 -35.40 5.55
C ASP A 94 3.12 -34.21 5.44
N ARG A 95 2.58 -32.98 5.50
CA ARG A 95 3.39 -31.76 5.51
C ARG A 95 4.13 -31.61 6.83
N ILE A 96 5.35 -31.07 6.74
CA ILE A 96 6.16 -30.72 7.91
C ILE A 96 5.95 -29.25 8.25
N LEU A 97 5.57 -28.99 9.50
CA LEU A 97 5.44 -27.68 10.10
C LEU A 97 6.56 -27.48 11.11
N VAL A 98 7.33 -26.40 11.01
CA VAL A 98 8.32 -25.99 12.00
C VAL A 98 7.76 -24.84 12.84
N ALA A 99 7.46 -25.14 14.11
CA ALA A 99 7.18 -24.12 15.11
C ALA A 99 8.49 -23.43 15.49
N ILE A 100 8.75 -22.27 14.90
CA ILE A 100 10.04 -21.60 15.04
C ILE A 100 10.18 -20.99 16.44
N GLN A 101 11.39 -20.94 16.96
CA GLN A 101 11.77 -20.36 18.24
C GLN A 101 12.78 -19.22 18.05
N SER A 102 13.59 -19.29 16.99
CA SER A 102 14.48 -18.21 16.59
C SER A 102 14.70 -18.21 15.07
N TYR A 103 15.25 -17.11 14.56
CA TYR A 103 15.52 -16.91 13.14
C TYR A 103 16.77 -16.05 12.94
N SER A 104 17.36 -16.19 11.77
CA SER A 104 18.30 -15.23 11.20
C SER A 104 18.13 -15.15 9.69
N VAL A 105 18.40 -13.97 9.12
CA VAL A 105 18.50 -13.79 7.66
C VAL A 105 19.94 -14.09 7.28
N VAL A 106 20.14 -15.16 6.51
CA VAL A 106 21.46 -15.58 6.02
C VAL A 106 21.86 -14.73 4.82
N ALA A 107 20.92 -14.48 3.91
CA ALA A 107 21.11 -13.57 2.79
C ALA A 107 19.80 -12.88 2.43
N SER A 108 19.84 -11.56 2.28
CA SER A 108 18.66 -10.79 1.86
C SER A 108 18.52 -10.79 0.35
N TRP A 109 17.31 -11.05 -0.14
CA TRP A 109 17.02 -10.99 -1.57
C TRP A 109 17.25 -9.59 -2.14
N ASP A 110 16.76 -8.55 -1.46
CA ASP A 110 16.84 -7.17 -1.93
C ASP A 110 18.29 -6.67 -2.03
N VAL A 111 19.15 -7.12 -1.10
CA VAL A 111 20.59 -6.83 -1.14
C VAL A 111 21.27 -7.53 -2.31
N LEU A 112 20.93 -8.79 -2.57
CA LEU A 112 21.51 -9.57 -3.66
C LEU A 112 20.96 -9.19 -5.04
N HIS A 113 19.72 -8.69 -5.09
CA HIS A 113 19.00 -8.34 -6.32
C HIS A 113 18.32 -6.97 -6.21
N PRO A 114 19.10 -5.87 -6.14
CA PRO A 114 18.55 -4.54 -5.92
C PRO A 114 17.52 -4.15 -6.99
N GLY A 115 16.31 -3.82 -6.56
CA GLY A 115 15.23 -3.36 -7.44
C GLY A 115 14.54 -4.46 -8.27
N ALA A 116 14.92 -5.73 -8.12
CA ALA A 116 14.26 -6.85 -8.78
C ALA A 116 13.25 -7.53 -7.83
N PRO A 117 11.97 -7.65 -8.20
CA PRO A 117 10.99 -8.36 -7.38
C PRO A 117 11.32 -9.86 -7.35
N PHE A 118 11.08 -10.50 -6.21
CA PHE A 118 11.14 -11.96 -6.12
C PHE A 118 9.91 -12.59 -6.80
N GLU A 119 10.13 -13.45 -7.78
CA GLU A 119 9.09 -14.20 -8.49
C GLU A 119 9.25 -15.71 -8.23
N TYR A 120 8.21 -16.35 -7.67
CA TYR A 120 8.16 -17.80 -7.48
C TYR A 120 7.18 -18.42 -8.48
N GLY A 121 7.65 -19.38 -9.29
CA GLY A 121 6.90 -19.97 -10.40
C GLY A 121 5.59 -20.66 -9.98
N ALA A 122 4.52 -20.46 -10.75
CA ALA A 122 3.17 -20.93 -10.46
C ALA A 122 2.92 -22.44 -10.70
N SER A 123 3.94 -23.26 -11.01
CA SER A 123 3.74 -24.64 -11.51
C SER A 123 3.94 -25.78 -10.51
N SER A 124 4.45 -25.54 -9.30
CA SER A 124 4.69 -26.61 -8.32
C SER A 124 3.63 -26.60 -7.21
N HIS A 125 2.85 -27.68 -7.17
CA HIS A 125 1.88 -28.06 -6.13
C HIS A 125 0.47 -27.41 -6.20
N ILE A 126 -0.34 -27.87 -7.16
CA ILE A 126 -1.81 -27.79 -7.08
C ILE A 126 -2.32 -29.11 -6.52
N VAL A 127 -2.70 -29.12 -5.23
CA VAL A 127 -3.55 -30.19 -4.67
C VAL A 127 -4.99 -29.75 -4.90
N PRO A 128 -5.89 -30.59 -5.47
CA PRO A 128 -7.30 -30.27 -5.61
C PRO A 128 -7.93 -30.10 -4.22
N ALA A 129 -8.42 -28.90 -3.91
CA ALA A 129 -9.13 -28.61 -2.68
C ALA A 129 -10.63 -28.42 -2.97
N PRO A 130 -11.55 -29.02 -2.19
CA PRO A 130 -13.00 -28.83 -2.36
C PRO A 130 -13.37 -27.35 -2.25
N LEU A 131 -14.32 -26.84 -3.05
CA LEU A 131 -14.68 -25.40 -3.14
C LEU A 131 -14.67 -24.66 -1.78
N ALA A 132 -14.11 -23.44 -1.77
CA ALA A 132 -13.98 -22.59 -0.59
C ALA A 132 -15.33 -22.38 0.10
N THR A 133 -15.50 -22.95 1.29
CA THR A 133 -16.66 -22.62 2.15
C THR A 133 -16.43 -21.29 2.88
N LYS A 134 -17.53 -20.71 3.36
CA LYS A 134 -17.70 -19.34 3.87
C LYS A 134 -16.69 -18.89 4.95
N GLN A 135 -15.96 -19.82 5.59
CA GLN A 135 -15.22 -19.55 6.84
C GLN A 135 -13.76 -19.12 6.67
N SER A 136 -13.10 -19.31 5.51
CA SER A 136 -11.64 -19.09 5.40
C SER A 136 -11.20 -17.82 4.67
N TYR A 137 -12.13 -17.04 4.10
CA TYR A 137 -11.79 -15.89 3.26
C TYR A 137 -12.66 -14.67 3.58
N ASP A 138 -12.15 -13.77 4.42
CA ASP A 138 -12.76 -12.46 4.63
C ASP A 138 -12.65 -11.59 3.36
N ASN A 139 -13.67 -10.78 3.11
CA ASN A 139 -13.72 -9.81 2.00
C ASN A 139 -13.72 -10.39 0.58
N MET A 140 -14.21 -11.62 0.37
CA MET A 140 -14.47 -12.08 -1.00
C MET A 140 -15.90 -11.77 -1.46
N ILE A 141 -16.02 -11.49 -2.76
CA ILE A 141 -17.32 -11.30 -3.40
C ILE A 141 -18.02 -12.64 -3.50
N GLN A 142 -19.26 -12.69 -3.01
CA GLN A 142 -20.08 -13.88 -3.08
C GLN A 142 -21.12 -13.77 -4.19
N LEU A 143 -21.24 -14.83 -4.97
CA LEU A 143 -22.30 -15.03 -5.97
C LEU A 143 -22.99 -16.35 -5.64
N ALA A 144 -24.32 -16.36 -5.62
CA ALA A 144 -25.12 -17.55 -5.23
C ALA A 144 -24.66 -18.21 -3.90
N GLY A 145 -24.22 -17.39 -2.94
CA GLY A 145 -23.73 -17.87 -1.63
C GLY A 145 -22.32 -18.50 -1.65
N GLN A 146 -21.65 -18.52 -2.79
CA GLN A 146 -20.30 -19.08 -2.96
C GLN A 146 -19.25 -18.01 -3.23
N ASN A 147 -18.03 -18.31 -2.82
CA ASN A 147 -16.86 -17.47 -2.95
C ASN A 147 -16.40 -17.37 -4.42
N ALA A 148 -16.66 -16.23 -5.06
CA ALA A 148 -16.46 -16.04 -6.51
C ALA A 148 -14.99 -15.87 -6.91
N CYS A 149 -14.58 -16.54 -7.99
CA CYS A 149 -13.21 -16.47 -8.48
C CYS A 149 -12.87 -15.09 -9.05
N LYS A 150 -11.97 -14.37 -8.38
CA LYS A 150 -11.51 -13.05 -8.86
C LYS A 150 -10.93 -13.11 -10.27
N PHE A 151 -10.15 -14.12 -10.62
CA PHE A 151 -9.47 -14.20 -11.92
C PHE A 151 -10.47 -14.41 -13.05
N TYR A 152 -11.37 -15.37 -12.89
CA TYR A 152 -12.42 -15.66 -13.87
C TYR A 152 -13.33 -14.45 -14.15
N PHE A 153 -13.78 -13.75 -13.10
CA PHE A 153 -14.64 -12.57 -13.25
C PHE A 153 -13.89 -11.26 -13.53
N SER A 154 -12.56 -11.22 -13.40
CA SER A 154 -11.76 -10.06 -13.84
C SER A 154 -11.37 -10.20 -15.30
N ASN A 155 -10.80 -11.34 -15.67
CA ASN A 155 -10.05 -11.56 -16.90
C ASN A 155 -10.80 -12.40 -17.93
N ALA A 156 -12.00 -12.91 -17.61
CA ALA A 156 -12.74 -13.91 -18.38
C ALA A 156 -12.08 -15.29 -18.48
N THR A 157 -10.92 -15.47 -17.85
CA THR A 157 -10.20 -16.74 -17.77
C THR A 157 -9.67 -16.98 -16.36
N CYS A 158 -9.48 -18.26 -16.02
CA CYS A 158 -8.79 -18.70 -14.81
C CYS A 158 -7.90 -19.89 -15.18
N ASP A 159 -6.61 -19.80 -14.85
CA ASP A 159 -5.63 -20.84 -15.20
C ASP A 159 -5.91 -22.20 -14.52
N ARG A 160 -6.76 -22.20 -13.48
CA ARG A 160 -7.19 -23.42 -12.77
C ARG A 160 -8.41 -24.10 -13.42
N GLY A 161 -9.05 -23.45 -14.39
CA GLY A 161 -10.22 -23.99 -15.11
C GLY A 161 -11.30 -24.53 -14.16
N ASP A 162 -11.80 -25.73 -14.48
CA ASP A 162 -12.83 -26.43 -13.71
C ASP A 162 -12.34 -26.95 -12.36
N GLY A 163 -11.02 -27.07 -12.16
CA GLY A 163 -10.40 -27.43 -10.89
C GLY A 163 -10.25 -26.24 -9.91
N CYS A 164 -10.79 -25.07 -10.25
CA CYS A 164 -10.70 -23.90 -9.39
C CYS A 164 -11.52 -24.08 -8.10
N HIS A 165 -10.85 -23.87 -6.97
CA HIS A 165 -11.47 -23.85 -5.64
C HIS A 165 -12.47 -22.69 -5.42
N PHE A 166 -12.58 -21.75 -6.36
CA PHE A 166 -13.49 -20.62 -6.29
C PHE A 166 -14.58 -20.70 -7.36
N TYR A 167 -15.77 -20.23 -7.03
CA TYR A 167 -16.95 -20.34 -7.87
C TYR A 167 -16.82 -19.58 -9.19
N HIS A 168 -17.04 -20.28 -10.31
CA HIS A 168 -17.16 -19.73 -11.67
C HIS A 168 -18.63 -19.63 -12.12
N GLY A 169 -19.50 -20.47 -11.57
CA GLY A 169 -20.88 -20.60 -12.00
C GLY A 169 -21.06 -21.21 -13.38
N PRO A 170 -22.31 -21.38 -13.83
CA PRO A 170 -22.62 -21.90 -15.14
C PRO A 170 -22.15 -20.95 -16.26
N ILE A 171 -21.57 -21.50 -17.32
CA ILE A 171 -20.98 -20.72 -18.43
C ILE A 171 -22.03 -19.89 -19.18
N ASP A 172 -23.26 -20.39 -19.28
CA ASP A 172 -24.42 -19.71 -19.87
C ASP A 172 -24.85 -18.47 -19.07
N LYS A 173 -24.53 -18.43 -17.77
CA LYS A 173 -24.84 -17.30 -16.87
C LYS A 173 -23.65 -16.36 -16.65
N TYR A 174 -22.55 -16.55 -17.38
CA TYR A 174 -21.31 -15.80 -17.18
C TYR A 174 -21.53 -14.28 -17.18
N ALA A 175 -22.27 -13.75 -18.16
CA ALA A 175 -22.48 -12.31 -18.32
C ALA A 175 -23.20 -11.69 -17.11
N GLU A 176 -24.26 -12.36 -16.63
CA GLU A 176 -25.05 -11.94 -15.47
C GLU A 176 -24.21 -11.99 -14.19
N LEU A 177 -23.53 -13.11 -13.96
CA LEU A 177 -22.66 -13.31 -12.80
C LEU A 177 -21.50 -12.32 -12.78
N ARG A 178 -20.92 -12.00 -13.95
CA ARG A 178 -19.87 -10.99 -14.07
C ARG A 178 -20.40 -9.60 -13.73
N ALA A 179 -21.59 -9.23 -14.21
CA ALA A 179 -22.20 -7.95 -13.89
C ALA A 179 -22.44 -7.80 -12.39
N GLU A 180 -23.06 -8.79 -11.75
CA GLU A 180 -23.27 -8.84 -10.31
C GLU A 180 -21.94 -8.78 -9.53
N TRP A 181 -20.93 -9.52 -9.98
CA TRP A 181 -19.61 -9.52 -9.35
C TRP A 181 -18.94 -8.14 -9.42
N LEU A 182 -19.01 -7.46 -10.57
CA LEU A 182 -18.46 -6.13 -10.76
C LEU A 182 -19.17 -5.10 -9.87
N GLU A 183 -20.49 -5.19 -9.75
CA GLU A 183 -21.30 -4.33 -8.88
C GLU A 183 -20.92 -4.53 -7.40
N LYS A 184 -20.97 -5.78 -6.91
CA LYS A 184 -20.59 -6.12 -5.53
C LYS A 184 -19.15 -5.72 -5.23
N ARG A 185 -18.23 -5.94 -6.19
CA ARG A 185 -16.82 -5.52 -6.06
C ARG A 185 -16.67 -4.01 -6.01
N ALA A 186 -17.44 -3.27 -6.79
CA ALA A 186 -17.44 -1.82 -6.73
C ALA A 186 -17.94 -1.33 -5.37
N ALA A 187 -19.05 -1.88 -4.86
CA ALA A 187 -19.59 -1.55 -3.54
C ALA A 187 -18.59 -1.88 -2.42
N GLN A 188 -18.02 -3.09 -2.41
CA GLN A 188 -17.01 -3.49 -1.43
C GLN A 188 -15.77 -2.59 -1.48
N LYS A 189 -15.27 -2.25 -2.68
CA LYS A 189 -14.14 -1.32 -2.82
C LYS A 189 -14.45 0.06 -2.26
N ARG A 190 -15.68 0.56 -2.40
CA ARG A 190 -16.09 1.86 -1.83
C ARG A 190 -16.15 1.79 -0.31
N ALA A 191 -16.74 0.73 0.24
CA ALA A 191 -16.80 0.50 1.69
C ALA A 191 -15.40 0.40 2.32
N LEU A 192 -14.50 -0.41 1.73
CA LEU A 192 -13.11 -0.54 2.18
C LEU A 192 -12.28 0.74 1.98
N ALA A 193 -12.69 1.62 1.07
CA ALA A 193 -12.04 2.89 0.84
C ALA A 193 -12.58 4.02 1.72
N MET A 194 -13.60 3.77 2.56
CA MET A 194 -13.99 4.73 3.58
C MET A 194 -12.84 4.93 4.55
N VAL A 195 -12.59 6.20 4.84
CA VAL A 195 -11.73 6.60 5.95
C VAL A 195 -12.64 6.77 7.15
N ASP A 196 -12.18 6.33 8.33
CA ASP A 196 -12.94 6.49 9.55
C ASP A 196 -13.23 7.98 9.83
N GLY A 197 -14.46 8.28 10.24
CA GLY A 197 -14.94 9.65 10.44
C GLY A 197 -15.25 10.47 9.18
N ASP A 198 -15.20 9.89 7.97
CA ASP A 198 -15.61 10.58 6.74
C ASP A 198 -17.15 10.70 6.63
N PRO A 199 -17.73 11.91 6.64
CA PRO A 199 -19.17 12.10 6.59
C PRO A 199 -19.77 11.91 5.19
N ASN A 200 -18.95 11.79 4.14
CA ASN A 200 -19.44 11.72 2.77
C ASN A 200 -19.96 10.32 2.45
N ASP A 201 -21.17 10.25 1.88
CA ASP A 201 -21.75 9.00 1.39
C ASP A 201 -20.80 8.33 0.36
N PRO A 202 -20.34 7.09 0.61
CA PRO A 202 -19.45 6.37 -0.30
C PRO A 202 -19.98 6.24 -1.73
N HIS A 203 -21.30 6.22 -1.89
CA HIS A 203 -21.96 6.05 -3.19
C HIS A 203 -22.06 7.36 -3.99
N SER A 204 -22.01 8.51 -3.33
CA SER A 204 -22.08 9.84 -3.96
C SER A 204 -20.72 10.45 -4.28
N LYS A 205 -19.62 9.85 -3.79
CA LYS A 205 -18.26 10.33 -4.04
C LYS A 205 -17.90 10.39 -5.52
N ALA A 206 -17.34 11.53 -5.93
CA ALA A 206 -16.87 11.74 -7.29
C ALA A 206 -15.73 10.78 -7.68
N LEU A 207 -15.62 10.51 -8.97
CA LEU A 207 -14.58 9.64 -9.52
C LEU A 207 -13.18 10.22 -9.32
N LYS A 208 -12.17 9.34 -9.33
CA LYS A 208 -10.75 9.70 -9.16
C LYS A 208 -10.24 10.74 -10.17
N SER A 209 -10.89 10.84 -11.33
CA SER A 209 -10.61 11.84 -12.37
C SER A 209 -10.94 13.27 -11.96
N HIS A 210 -11.88 13.48 -11.03
CA HIS A 210 -12.35 14.80 -10.61
C HIS A 210 -11.62 15.33 -9.37
N ARG A 211 -10.68 14.57 -8.80
CA ARG A 211 -10.06 14.90 -7.50
C ARG A 211 -9.30 16.22 -7.53
N ALA A 212 -8.55 16.48 -8.60
CA ALA A 212 -7.81 17.74 -8.74
C ALA A 212 -8.76 18.94 -8.82
N ALA A 213 -9.86 18.81 -9.58
CA ALA A 213 -10.87 19.87 -9.69
C ALA A 213 -11.54 20.15 -8.34
N LEU A 214 -11.96 19.11 -7.61
CA LEU A 214 -12.58 19.24 -6.29
C LEU A 214 -11.61 19.77 -5.23
N PHE A 215 -10.36 19.31 -5.25
CA PHE A 215 -9.32 19.79 -4.34
C PHE A 215 -9.01 21.27 -4.60
N THR A 216 -8.89 21.69 -5.86
CA THR A 216 -8.64 23.09 -6.21
C THR A 216 -9.84 24.00 -5.98
N GLU A 217 -11.06 23.52 -6.20
CA GLU A 217 -12.28 24.22 -5.81
C GLU A 217 -12.31 24.46 -4.29
N TRP A 218 -12.03 23.42 -3.50
CA TRP A 218 -11.93 23.55 -2.06
C TRP A 218 -10.81 24.50 -1.62
N LEU A 219 -9.62 24.43 -2.26
CA LEU A 219 -8.51 25.36 -1.98
C LEU A 219 -8.95 26.81 -2.17
N VAL A 220 -9.59 27.13 -3.29
CA VAL A 220 -10.06 28.49 -3.58
C VAL A 220 -11.13 28.94 -2.60
N ALA A 221 -12.09 28.07 -2.27
CA ALA A 221 -13.14 28.38 -1.31
C ALA A 221 -12.58 28.61 0.11
N THR A 222 -11.52 27.90 0.47
CA THR A 222 -10.97 27.87 1.84
C THR A 222 -9.88 28.93 2.06
N PHE A 223 -8.96 29.10 1.11
CA PHE A 223 -7.82 30.02 1.22
C PHE A 223 -8.12 31.38 0.57
N GLY A 224 -9.07 31.42 -0.38
CA GLY A 224 -9.40 32.60 -1.17
C GLY A 224 -8.54 32.73 -2.42
N ALA A 225 -9.17 33.06 -3.55
CA ALA A 225 -8.48 33.24 -4.84
C ALA A 225 -7.40 34.33 -4.77
N SER A 226 -7.69 35.45 -4.11
CA SER A 226 -6.73 36.56 -3.93
C SER A 226 -5.49 36.13 -3.16
N THR A 227 -5.67 35.34 -2.10
CA THR A 227 -4.56 34.78 -1.30
C THR A 227 -3.72 33.84 -2.15
N LEU A 228 -4.36 32.86 -2.81
CA LEU A 228 -3.67 31.86 -3.63
C LEU A 228 -2.99 32.48 -4.87
N GLY A 229 -3.50 33.62 -5.35
CA GLY A 229 -2.92 34.38 -6.46
C GLY A 229 -1.84 35.37 -6.05
N ALA A 230 -1.56 35.53 -4.76
CA ALA A 230 -0.54 36.47 -4.28
C ALA A 230 0.88 35.97 -4.54
N GLY A 231 1.82 36.90 -4.66
CA GLY A 231 3.25 36.63 -4.81
C GLY A 231 3.56 35.69 -5.98
N THR A 232 4.24 34.59 -5.72
CA THR A 232 4.60 33.59 -6.75
C THR A 232 3.54 32.49 -6.90
N GLY A 233 2.43 32.59 -6.17
CA GLY A 233 1.31 31.66 -6.25
C GLY A 233 1.52 30.35 -5.49
N VAL A 234 0.93 29.28 -6.00
CA VAL A 234 0.87 27.97 -5.33
C VAL A 234 2.02 27.07 -5.77
N LEU A 235 2.67 26.39 -4.83
CA LEU A 235 3.65 25.34 -5.12
C LEU A 235 2.98 23.96 -5.07
N ASP A 236 2.77 23.34 -6.24
CA ASP A 236 2.18 22.00 -6.42
C ASP A 236 3.30 20.95 -6.31
N VAL A 237 3.49 20.38 -5.13
CA VAL A 237 4.61 19.49 -4.81
C VAL A 237 4.23 18.02 -5.02
N ALA A 238 5.10 17.29 -5.71
CA ALA A 238 4.88 15.91 -6.17
C ALA A 238 3.57 15.76 -6.97
N GLY A 239 3.20 16.80 -7.74
CA GLY A 239 1.95 16.89 -8.49
C GLY A 239 1.85 15.95 -9.70
N GLY A 240 2.90 15.17 -10.01
CA GLY A 240 2.90 14.11 -11.02
C GLY A 240 2.60 14.61 -12.42
N LYS A 241 1.35 14.45 -12.87
CA LYS A 241 0.92 14.90 -14.21
C LYS A 241 0.54 16.39 -14.26
N GLY A 242 0.63 17.09 -13.13
CA GLY A 242 0.26 18.50 -12.97
C GLY A 242 -1.24 18.72 -13.07
N ASP A 243 -2.06 17.80 -12.54
CA ASP A 243 -3.51 17.94 -12.56
C ASP A 243 -3.97 19.15 -11.70
N ILE A 244 -3.33 19.41 -10.55
CA ILE A 244 -3.59 20.62 -9.73
C ILE A 244 -3.09 21.86 -10.45
N SER A 245 -1.83 21.86 -10.93
CA SER A 245 -1.27 22.98 -11.67
C SER A 245 -2.12 23.36 -12.89
N PHE A 246 -2.67 22.40 -13.62
CA PHE A 246 -3.63 22.64 -14.71
C PHE A 246 -4.91 23.31 -14.23
N GLU A 247 -5.50 22.82 -13.13
CA GLU A 247 -6.73 23.37 -12.54
C GLU A 247 -6.55 24.78 -11.96
N LEU A 248 -5.35 25.12 -11.47
CA LEU A 248 -5.06 26.46 -10.98
C LEU A 248 -4.76 27.42 -12.15
N VAL A 249 -3.79 27.09 -12.99
CA VAL A 249 -3.29 27.99 -14.04
C VAL A 249 -4.27 28.08 -15.22
N CYS A 250 -4.68 26.94 -15.78
CA CYS A 250 -5.45 26.94 -17.04
C CYS A 250 -6.95 27.17 -16.82
N LYS A 251 -7.50 26.77 -15.67
CA LYS A 251 -8.93 26.83 -15.38
C LYS A 251 -9.33 28.05 -14.55
N ARG A 252 -8.42 28.59 -13.72
CA ARG A 252 -8.73 29.63 -12.73
C ARG A 252 -7.83 30.86 -12.79
N ASP A 253 -6.85 30.88 -13.69
CA ASP A 253 -5.90 31.99 -13.84
C ASP A 253 -5.13 32.30 -12.54
N LEU A 254 -4.87 31.26 -11.73
CA LEU A 254 -4.07 31.35 -10.52
C LEU A 254 -2.64 30.85 -10.79
N PRO A 255 -1.60 31.62 -10.44
CA PRO A 255 -0.21 31.21 -10.61
C PRO A 255 0.08 29.94 -9.81
N ALA A 256 0.70 28.97 -10.46
CA ALA A 256 1.20 27.77 -9.80
C ALA A 256 2.50 27.27 -10.45
N THR A 257 3.37 26.72 -9.62
CA THR A 257 4.61 26.05 -10.03
C THR A 257 4.57 24.61 -9.55
N LEU A 258 4.72 23.67 -10.50
CA LEU A 258 4.86 22.25 -10.21
C LEU A 258 6.29 21.95 -9.77
N ILE A 259 6.45 21.21 -8.68
CA ILE A 259 7.72 20.66 -8.21
C ILE A 259 7.59 19.14 -8.22
N ASP A 260 8.20 18.46 -9.20
CA ASP A 260 8.23 17.00 -9.28
C ASP A 260 9.51 16.58 -10.02
N PRO A 261 10.29 15.61 -9.51
CA PRO A 261 11.54 15.19 -10.13
C PRO A 261 11.33 14.54 -11.51
N ARG A 262 10.11 14.09 -11.81
CA ARG A 262 9.81 13.40 -13.06
C ARG A 262 9.37 14.38 -14.13
N VAL A 263 9.79 14.13 -15.35
CA VAL A 263 9.28 14.84 -16.53
C VAL A 263 7.78 14.54 -16.71
N VAL A 264 6.97 15.59 -16.73
CA VAL A 264 5.51 15.49 -16.82
C VAL A 264 5.09 14.91 -18.16
N LYS A 265 4.48 13.72 -18.12
CA LYS A 265 3.71 13.17 -19.25
C LYS A 265 2.29 13.72 -19.23
N GLN A 266 2.08 14.79 -20.00
CA GLN A 266 0.81 15.51 -20.04
C GLN A 266 -0.36 14.66 -20.52
N ARG A 267 -1.55 14.96 -20.00
CA ARG A 267 -2.79 14.33 -20.47
C ARG A 267 -3.23 14.96 -21.79
N LYS A 268 -3.69 14.13 -22.72
CA LYS A 268 -4.31 14.59 -23.99
C LYS A 268 -5.45 15.60 -23.74
N ALA A 269 -6.21 15.42 -22.66
CA ALA A 269 -7.26 16.34 -22.27
C ALA A 269 -6.75 17.74 -21.90
N HIS A 270 -5.60 17.84 -21.20
CA HIS A 270 -4.99 19.12 -20.85
C HIS A 270 -4.50 19.84 -22.11
N LEU A 271 -3.80 19.11 -22.98
CA LEU A 271 -3.32 19.62 -24.27
C LEU A 271 -4.47 20.19 -25.11
N LYS A 272 -5.56 19.43 -25.24
CA LYS A 272 -6.76 19.87 -25.98
C LYS A 272 -7.37 21.12 -25.35
N TYR A 273 -7.49 21.16 -24.03
CA TYR A 273 -8.05 22.32 -23.33
C TYR A 273 -7.19 23.57 -23.51
N MET A 274 -5.88 23.47 -23.28
CA MET A 274 -4.94 24.58 -23.41
C MET A 274 -4.93 25.15 -24.83
N ALA A 275 -4.92 24.29 -25.85
CA ALA A 275 -5.01 24.72 -27.25
C ALA A 275 -6.35 25.43 -27.55
N ALA A 276 -7.47 24.88 -27.08
CA ALA A 276 -8.80 25.45 -27.33
C ALA A 276 -9.01 26.80 -26.61
N HIS A 277 -8.36 27.02 -25.47
CA HIS A 277 -8.56 28.21 -24.63
C HIS A 277 -7.33 29.15 -24.61
N GLN A 278 -6.33 28.88 -25.46
CA GLN A 278 -5.08 29.65 -25.56
C GLN A 278 -4.38 29.85 -24.20
N LYS A 279 -4.41 28.83 -23.35
CA LYS A 279 -3.77 28.85 -22.03
C LYS A 279 -2.32 28.38 -22.13
N ALA A 280 -1.42 29.10 -21.47
CA ALA A 280 -0.04 28.67 -21.31
C ALA A 280 0.06 27.49 -20.34
N LYS A 281 1.14 26.70 -20.49
CA LYS A 281 1.50 25.65 -19.54
C LYS A 281 2.03 26.29 -18.25
N TRP A 282 1.74 25.67 -17.12
CA TRP A 282 2.33 26.02 -15.82
C TRP A 282 3.86 25.80 -15.79
N SER A 283 4.52 26.53 -14.89
CA SER A 283 5.96 26.35 -14.60
C SER A 283 6.22 25.00 -13.94
N HIS A 284 7.34 24.37 -14.26
CA HIS A 284 7.73 23.08 -13.68
C HIS A 284 9.21 23.08 -13.33
N ILE A 285 9.51 22.76 -12.08
CA ILE A 285 10.85 22.52 -11.56
C ILE A 285 11.05 21.01 -11.41
N LEU A 286 12.04 20.48 -12.12
CA LEU A 286 12.41 19.05 -12.12
C LEU A 286 13.27 18.71 -10.90
N ALA A 287 12.66 18.72 -9.72
CA ALA A 287 13.34 18.42 -8.47
C ALA A 287 12.38 17.88 -7.41
N GLU A 288 12.95 17.25 -6.40
CA GLU A 288 12.27 16.91 -5.14
C GLU A 288 12.25 18.13 -4.21
N LEU A 289 11.24 18.20 -3.34
CA LEU A 289 11.21 19.21 -2.29
C LEU A 289 12.24 18.87 -1.21
N ASN A 290 13.27 19.70 -1.09
CA ASN A 290 14.28 19.61 -0.04
C ASN A 290 14.89 21.00 0.24
N ASP A 291 15.74 21.08 1.26
CA ASP A 291 16.37 22.34 1.69
C ASP A 291 17.23 22.97 0.58
N ALA A 292 17.93 22.17 -0.22
CA ALA A 292 18.73 22.67 -1.33
C ALA A 292 17.85 23.39 -2.37
N LEU A 293 16.69 22.81 -2.70
CA LEU A 293 15.74 23.42 -3.62
C LEU A 293 15.25 24.77 -3.12
N VAL A 294 14.95 24.87 -1.83
CA VAL A 294 14.49 26.10 -1.19
C VAL A 294 15.56 27.18 -1.26
N VAL A 295 16.83 26.83 -1.03
CA VAL A 295 17.95 27.77 -1.17
C VAL A 295 18.11 28.21 -2.63
N THR A 296 18.08 27.28 -3.58
CA THR A 296 18.21 27.59 -5.02
C THR A 296 17.09 28.49 -5.52
N HIS A 297 15.87 28.33 -5.02
CA HIS A 297 14.70 29.11 -5.42
C HIS A 297 14.15 29.97 -4.28
N ALA A 298 15.03 30.61 -3.49
CA ALA A 298 14.64 31.32 -2.26
C ALA A 298 13.51 32.34 -2.45
N SER A 299 13.48 33.10 -3.55
CA SER A 299 12.39 34.03 -3.85
C SER A 299 11.07 33.32 -4.11
N LEU A 300 11.09 32.20 -4.84
CA LEU A 300 9.90 31.39 -5.12
C LEU A 300 9.23 30.96 -3.82
N PHE A 301 9.99 30.39 -2.89
CA PHE A 301 9.47 29.89 -1.62
C PHE A 301 9.09 31.00 -0.64
N ARG A 302 9.90 32.07 -0.56
CA ARG A 302 9.57 33.23 0.29
C ARG A 302 8.28 33.91 -0.14
N ASP A 303 8.04 34.03 -1.44
CA ASP A 303 6.93 34.80 -1.97
C ASP A 303 5.72 33.92 -2.36
N CYS A 304 5.79 32.59 -2.18
CA CYS A 304 4.65 31.71 -2.48
C CYS A 304 3.48 31.93 -1.51
N ALA A 305 2.27 31.69 -2.03
CA ALA A 305 1.02 31.78 -1.29
C ALA A 305 0.77 30.53 -0.44
N ALA A 306 1.07 29.34 -0.96
CA ALA A 306 0.86 28.08 -0.25
C ALA A 306 1.67 26.93 -0.87
N LEU A 307 1.99 25.92 -0.05
CA LEU A 307 2.50 24.63 -0.52
C LEU A 307 1.35 23.61 -0.53
N VAL A 308 1.13 22.93 -1.65
CA VAL A 308 0.04 21.95 -1.79
C VAL A 308 0.53 20.63 -2.37
N GLY A 309 -0.15 19.54 -2.05
CA GLY A 309 0.11 18.24 -2.67
C GLY A 309 -1.05 17.27 -2.49
N MET A 310 -1.61 16.75 -3.57
CA MET A 310 -2.69 15.75 -3.51
C MET A 310 -2.15 14.37 -3.84
N HIS A 311 -2.21 13.47 -2.86
CA HIS A 311 -1.56 12.15 -2.91
C HIS A 311 -0.05 12.25 -3.23
N PRO A 312 0.70 13.17 -2.58
CA PRO A 312 2.09 13.39 -2.91
C PRO A 312 2.93 12.21 -2.42
N ASP A 313 3.46 11.47 -3.38
CA ASP A 313 4.30 10.28 -3.17
C ASP A 313 5.57 10.71 -2.44
N GLU A 314 5.83 10.14 -1.26
CA GLU A 314 6.98 10.41 -0.36
C GLU A 314 7.08 11.85 0.18
N ALA A 315 6.40 12.82 -0.43
CA ALA A 315 6.50 14.24 -0.11
C ALA A 315 5.39 14.76 0.82
N THR A 316 4.48 13.91 1.33
CA THR A 316 3.40 14.37 2.22
C THR A 316 3.93 15.07 3.47
N GLU A 317 4.82 14.42 4.23
CA GLU A 317 5.43 15.03 5.41
C GLU A 317 6.41 16.16 5.05
N PRO A 318 7.32 16.01 4.05
CA PRO A 318 8.18 17.11 3.61
C PRO A 318 7.44 18.41 3.28
N ILE A 319 6.25 18.35 2.66
CA ILE A 319 5.43 19.54 2.41
C ILE A 319 5.01 20.21 3.72
N VAL A 320 4.52 19.43 4.69
CA VAL A 320 4.07 19.94 6.00
C VAL A 320 5.24 20.57 6.75
N ASP A 321 6.35 19.85 6.87
CA ASP A 321 7.52 20.33 7.61
C ASP A 321 8.13 21.58 6.98
N MET A 322 8.20 21.63 5.64
CA MET A 322 8.69 22.80 4.94
C MET A 322 7.74 24.00 5.10
N ALA A 323 6.43 23.79 4.99
CA ALA A 323 5.47 24.85 5.17
C ALA A 323 5.51 25.43 6.59
N LEU A 324 5.61 24.57 7.62
CA LEU A 324 5.79 25.03 8.99
C LEU A 324 7.09 25.82 9.17
N ARG A 325 8.21 25.33 8.63
CA ARG A 325 9.52 26.00 8.70
C ARG A 325 9.51 27.38 8.04
N LEU A 326 8.83 27.51 6.90
CA LEU A 326 8.70 28.76 6.16
C LEU A 326 7.56 29.65 6.66
N ASN A 327 6.79 29.20 7.67
CA ASN A 327 5.54 29.78 8.13
C ASN A 327 4.59 30.12 6.96
N LYS A 328 4.36 29.11 6.09
CA LYS A 328 3.50 29.19 4.92
C LYS A 328 2.24 28.36 5.11
N PRO A 329 1.09 28.81 4.56
CA PRO A 329 -0.10 27.98 4.45
C PRO A 329 0.20 26.71 3.66
N PHE A 330 -0.49 25.62 4.00
CA PHE A 330 -0.39 24.39 3.22
C PHE A 330 -1.70 23.60 3.17
N ALA A 331 -1.81 22.72 2.18
CA ALA A 331 -2.83 21.69 2.13
C ALA A 331 -2.32 20.43 1.44
N VAL A 332 -2.42 19.29 2.11
CA VAL A 332 -2.02 17.99 1.58
C VAL A 332 -3.16 16.98 1.67
N VAL A 333 -3.23 16.05 0.73
CA VAL A 333 -4.08 14.85 0.83
C VAL A 333 -3.18 13.64 1.04
N PRO A 334 -2.95 13.19 2.29
CA PRO A 334 -2.13 12.01 2.56
C PRO A 334 -2.74 10.77 1.89
N CYS A 335 -1.89 9.86 1.40
CA CYS A 335 -2.35 8.56 0.86
C CYS A 335 -1.55 7.36 1.33
N CYS A 336 -0.23 7.49 1.40
CA CYS A 336 0.70 6.42 1.71
C CYS A 336 1.43 6.74 3.00
N VAL A 337 1.39 5.81 3.97
CA VAL A 337 2.12 5.96 5.24
C VAL A 337 3.62 5.73 5.04
N MET A 338 3.99 4.85 4.10
CA MET A 338 5.38 4.51 3.80
C MET A 338 6.19 4.16 5.05
N SER A 339 5.60 3.44 6.00
CA SER A 339 6.20 3.12 7.30
C SER A 339 7.51 2.33 7.20
N ARG A 340 7.80 1.70 6.05
CA ARG A 340 9.12 1.11 5.74
C ARG A 340 10.18 2.16 5.41
N LEU A 341 9.82 3.18 4.63
CA LEU A 341 10.73 4.26 4.24
C LEU A 341 10.95 5.24 5.39
N PHE A 342 9.95 5.39 6.27
CA PHE A 342 9.99 6.29 7.43
C PHE A 342 9.77 5.51 8.74
N PRO A 343 10.69 4.60 9.12
CA PRO A 343 10.51 3.67 10.23
C PRO A 343 10.54 4.34 11.62
N ASN A 344 11.07 5.57 11.69
CA ASN A 344 11.27 6.32 12.92
C ASN A 344 10.11 7.27 13.26
N ARG A 345 9.01 7.26 12.48
CA ARG A 345 7.83 8.06 12.80
C ARG A 345 7.13 7.48 14.03
N GLU A 346 6.98 8.30 15.06
CA GLU A 346 6.29 7.94 16.30
C GLU A 346 5.24 9.00 16.65
N CYS A 347 4.09 8.54 17.14
CA CYS A 347 2.99 9.38 17.61
C CYS A 347 2.23 8.64 18.72
N ASN A 348 1.84 9.35 19.80
CA ASN A 348 1.10 8.78 20.93
C ASN A 348 1.73 7.49 21.52
N ASN A 349 3.06 7.48 21.68
CA ASN A 349 3.84 6.32 22.16
C ASN A 349 3.74 5.06 21.27
N GLY A 350 3.41 5.21 19.99
CA GLY A 350 3.35 4.13 19.01
C GLY A 350 3.97 4.49 17.66
N LYS A 351 4.37 3.47 16.89
CA LYS A 351 4.86 3.66 15.52
C LYS A 351 3.73 4.09 14.60
N VAL A 352 4.03 5.00 13.67
CA VAL A 352 3.09 5.43 12.63
C VAL A 352 3.07 4.39 11.50
N ALA A 353 2.16 3.42 11.59
CA ALA A 353 2.08 2.29 10.64
C ALA A 353 0.78 2.28 9.81
N THR A 354 -0.25 2.97 10.28
CA THR A 354 -1.57 3.06 9.67
C THR A 354 -1.86 4.47 9.14
N TYR A 355 -2.88 4.57 8.29
CA TYR A 355 -3.29 5.84 7.71
C TYR A 355 -3.76 6.84 8.77
N ASP A 356 -4.56 6.38 9.73
CA ASP A 356 -5.14 7.25 10.76
C ASP A 356 -4.05 7.74 11.74
N GLU A 357 -3.09 6.88 12.09
CA GLU A 357 -1.90 7.27 12.83
C GLU A 357 -1.08 8.31 12.07
N PHE A 358 -0.96 8.19 10.74
CA PHE A 358 -0.22 9.16 9.93
C PHE A 358 -0.91 10.53 9.89
N VAL A 359 -2.23 10.56 9.74
CA VAL A 359 -2.99 11.82 9.84
C VAL A 359 -2.87 12.43 11.23
N ALA A 360 -2.99 11.63 12.29
CA ALA A 360 -2.82 12.10 13.66
C ALA A 360 -1.41 12.65 13.91
N TYR A 361 -0.38 11.96 13.41
CA TYR A 361 1.01 12.40 13.45
C TYR A 361 1.22 13.76 12.77
N LEU A 362 0.66 13.95 11.56
CA LEU A 362 0.78 15.24 10.86
C LEU A 362 0.07 16.37 11.62
N LYS A 363 -1.12 16.11 12.19
CA LYS A 363 -1.86 17.10 12.98
C LYS A 363 -1.17 17.46 14.29
N ALA A 364 -0.41 16.54 14.88
CA ALA A 364 0.33 16.78 16.11
C ALA A 364 1.54 17.73 15.94
N LYS A 365 1.97 18.01 14.70
CA LYS A 365 3.13 18.87 14.43
C LYS A 365 2.89 20.34 14.77
N ASP A 366 1.65 20.84 14.68
CA ASP A 366 1.29 22.21 15.04
C ASP A 366 -0.22 22.31 15.36
N PRO A 367 -0.63 23.01 16.44
CA PRO A 367 -2.04 23.11 16.85
C PRO A 367 -2.96 23.81 15.83
N ARG A 368 -2.39 24.58 14.88
CA ARG A 368 -3.14 25.23 13.80
C ARG A 368 -3.51 24.27 12.67
N ILE A 369 -2.99 23.04 12.68
CA ILE A 369 -3.26 22.06 11.62
C ILE A 369 -4.66 21.48 11.82
N HIS A 370 -5.44 21.54 10.75
CA HIS A 370 -6.80 21.04 10.68
C HIS A 370 -6.93 19.95 9.63
N SER A 371 -8.05 19.23 9.67
CA SER A 371 -8.39 18.27 8.63
C SER A 371 -9.86 18.30 8.27
N THR A 372 -10.15 17.99 7.00
CA THR A 372 -11.51 17.89 6.46
C THR A 372 -11.56 16.80 5.38
N PHE A 373 -12.76 16.39 4.98
CA PHE A 373 -12.97 15.37 3.95
C PHE A 373 -13.55 15.96 2.68
N LEU A 374 -12.98 15.60 1.53
CA LEU A 374 -13.49 16.01 0.23
C LEU A 374 -14.36 14.93 -0.42
N PRO A 375 -15.36 15.31 -1.24
CA PRO A 375 -16.36 14.38 -1.76
C PRO A 375 -15.87 13.57 -2.98
N PHE A 376 -14.73 12.90 -2.86
CA PHE A 376 -14.16 12.07 -3.93
C PHE A 376 -13.65 10.71 -3.47
N ALA A 377 -13.57 9.76 -4.39
CA ALA A 377 -13.21 8.38 -4.11
C ALA A 377 -11.72 8.17 -3.80
N GLY A 378 -11.45 7.23 -2.87
CA GLY A 378 -10.11 6.93 -2.35
C GLY A 378 -9.79 7.77 -1.11
N LYS A 379 -8.50 7.86 -0.76
CA LYS A 379 -8.03 8.73 0.33
C LYS A 379 -8.37 10.18 0.00
N ASN A 380 -9.21 10.81 0.81
CA ASN A 380 -9.86 12.09 0.54
C ASN A 380 -9.82 13.06 1.73
N GLN A 381 -9.12 12.70 2.81
CA GLN A 381 -8.90 13.59 3.92
C GLN A 381 -7.79 14.58 3.57
N VAL A 382 -8.09 15.87 3.64
CA VAL A 382 -7.13 16.95 3.51
C VAL A 382 -6.62 17.29 4.90
N VAL A 383 -5.31 17.45 5.04
CA VAL A 383 -4.63 18.03 6.20
C VAL A 383 -4.09 19.39 5.78
N TYR A 384 -4.42 20.46 6.49
CA TYR A 384 -4.12 21.81 6.06
C TYR A 384 -3.87 22.77 7.23
N MET A 385 -3.18 23.87 6.93
CA MET A 385 -2.99 25.01 7.81
C MET A 385 -3.27 26.29 7.00
N LEU A 386 -4.13 27.14 7.57
CA LEU A 386 -4.51 28.43 6.97
C LEU A 386 -3.41 29.49 7.19
N PRO A 387 -3.45 30.61 6.44
CA PRO A 387 -2.53 31.74 6.61
C PRO A 387 -2.46 32.35 8.01
#